data_AF-A0A6C0K6R1-F1
#
_entry.id   AF-A0A6C0K6R1-F1
#
_cell.length_a   1.000
_cell.length_b   1.000
_cell.length_c   1.000
_cell.angle_alpha   90.00
_cell.angle_beta   90.00
_cell.angle_gamma   90.00
#
_symmetry.space_group_name_H-M   'P 1'
#
loop_
_entity.id
_entity.type
_entity.pdbx_description
1 polymer ?
#
loop_
_entity_poly.entity_id
_entity_poly.type
_entity_poly.pdbx_seq_one_letter_code
_entity_poly.pdbx_strand_id
1 'polypeptide(L)'
;MSKCPYAFVLGIPGQGVHAARILGFSLNDILATIVVAIITSYAFNISFIKSFLYWFILGEILHYIFGVQTEFLSRLGIVTACKN
;
A
#
# COMPACT_ATOMS: atom_id res chain seq x y z
N MET A 1 21.69 -11.30 5.37
CA MET A 1 20.26 -11.09 5.67
C MET A 1 19.69 -10.20 4.57
N SER A 2 18.50 -10.52 4.03
CA SER A 2 17.78 -9.58 3.16
C SER A 2 17.75 -8.21 3.83
N LYS A 3 18.07 -7.12 3.12
CA LYS A 3 17.96 -5.75 3.66
C LYS A 3 16.53 -5.46 4.16
N CYS A 4 15.54 -6.23 3.71
CA CYS A 4 14.12 -5.93 3.85
C CYS A 4 13.36 -7.22 4.20
N PRO A 5 13.40 -7.64 5.49
CA PRO A 5 12.83 -8.92 5.92
C PRO A 5 11.28 -8.92 5.88
N TYR A 6 10.66 -7.74 5.94
CA TYR A 6 9.19 -7.60 5.98
C TYR A 6 8.56 -7.32 4.62
N ALA A 7 9.34 -7.18 3.54
CA ALA A 7 8.85 -6.82 2.22
C ALA A 7 7.80 -7.80 1.65
N PHE A 8 7.79 -9.05 2.14
CA PHE A 8 6.91 -10.10 1.65
C PHE A 8 5.92 -10.62 2.69
N VAL A 9 5.82 -9.99 3.86
CA VAL A 9 4.98 -10.48 4.97
C VAL A 9 3.48 -10.51 4.60
N LEU A 10 3.06 -9.63 3.69
CA LEU A 10 1.69 -9.58 3.16
C LEU A 10 1.56 -10.21 1.76
N GLY A 11 2.64 -10.80 1.23
CA GLY A 11 2.71 -11.40 -0.10
C GLY A 11 3.78 -10.78 -1.00
N ILE A 12 4.03 -11.42 -2.14
CA ILE A 12 5.06 -10.98 -3.10
C ILE A 12 4.43 -10.01 -4.13
N PRO A 13 5.02 -8.83 -4.38
CA PRO A 13 4.52 -7.91 -5.41
C PRO A 13 4.41 -8.57 -6.79
N GLY A 14 3.26 -8.38 -7.45
CA GLY A 14 3.00 -8.97 -8.77
C GLY A 14 2.64 -10.46 -8.75
N GLN A 15 2.52 -11.08 -7.57
CA GLN A 15 2.14 -12.49 -7.41
C GLN A 15 1.03 -12.64 -6.37
N GLY A 16 0.30 -13.76 -6.42
CA GLY A 16 -0.75 -14.08 -5.46
C GLY A 16 -1.74 -12.93 -5.25
N VAL A 17 -1.90 -12.48 -3.99
CA VAL A 17 -2.80 -11.37 -3.64
C VAL A 17 -2.41 -10.02 -4.24
N HIS A 18 -1.21 -9.84 -4.79
CA HIS A 18 -0.79 -8.60 -5.48
C HIS A 18 -0.68 -8.77 -7.01
N ALA A 19 -1.17 -9.89 -7.56
CA ALA A 19 -1.11 -10.20 -8.99
C ALA A 19 -2.12 -9.38 -9.81
N ALA A 20 -3.33 -9.14 -9.28
CA ALA A 20 -4.32 -8.31 -9.93
C ALA A 20 -3.92 -6.84 -9.84
N ARG A 21 -3.73 -6.18 -10.99
CA ARG A 21 -3.26 -4.79 -11.05
C ARG A 21 -4.08 -3.94 -12.00
N ILE A 22 -4.23 -2.66 -11.68
CA ILE A 22 -4.85 -1.64 -12.53
C ILE A 22 -3.89 -0.45 -12.63
N LEU A 23 -3.54 -0.07 -13.87
CA LEU A 23 -2.55 1.00 -14.13
C LEU A 23 -1.22 0.82 -13.36
N GLY A 24 -0.79 -0.41 -13.09
CA GLY A 24 0.41 -0.73 -12.31
C GLY A 24 0.19 -0.83 -10.79
N PHE A 25 -0.91 -0.30 -10.26
CA PHE A 25 -1.27 -0.40 -8.84
C PHE A 25 -1.87 -1.77 -8.51
N SER A 26 -1.57 -2.31 -7.32
CA SER A 26 -2.24 -3.52 -6.81
C SER A 26 -3.73 -3.23 -6.59
N LEU A 27 -4.60 -3.99 -7.24
CA LEU A 27 -6.06 -3.85 -7.09
C LEU A 27 -6.48 -4.15 -5.65
N ASN A 28 -5.87 -5.16 -5.04
CA ASN A 28 -6.22 -5.59 -3.70
C ASN A 28 -5.79 -4.58 -2.64
N ASP A 29 -4.70 -3.84 -2.85
CA ASP A 29 -4.29 -2.75 -1.94
C ASP A 29 -5.32 -1.62 -1.99
N ILE A 30 -5.76 -1.24 -3.20
CA ILE A 30 -6.80 -0.23 -3.40
C ILE A 30 -8.10 -0.64 -2.69
N LEU A 31 -8.57 -1.88 -2.91
CA LEU A 31 -9.79 -2.38 -2.28
C LEU A 31 -9.64 -2.45 -0.75
N ALA A 32 -8.50 -2.92 -0.24
CA ALA A 32 -8.23 -2.96 1.19
C ALA A 32 -8.25 -1.55 1.81
N THR A 33 -7.61 -0.57 1.17
CA THR A 33 -7.65 0.84 1.63
C THR A 33 -9.07 1.39 1.63
N ILE A 34 -9.89 1.12 0.61
CA ILE A 34 -11.29 1.54 0.56
C ILE A 34 -12.09 0.91 1.70
N VAL A 35 -11.97 -0.40 1.91
CA VAL A 35 -12.69 -1.14 2.96
C VAL A 35 -12.31 -0.62 4.34
N VAL A 36 -11.02 -0.50 4.64
CA VAL A 36 -10.55 0.01 5.93
C VAL A 36 -11.01 1.45 6.14
N ALA A 37 -10.96 2.29 5.10
CA ALA A 37 -11.45 3.67 5.17
C ALA A 37 -12.95 3.78 5.43
N ILE A 38 -13.79 2.91 4.85
CA ILE A 38 -15.22 2.85 5.15
C ILE A 38 -15.43 2.48 6.62
N ILE A 39 -14.75 1.43 7.09
CA ILE A 39 -14.87 0.94 8.47
C ILE A 39 -14.47 2.04 9.46
N THR A 40 -13.34 2.70 9.27
CA THR A 40 -12.86 3.74 10.19
C THR A 40 -13.64 5.05 10.05
N SER A 41 -14.11 5.39 8.85
CA SER A 41 -15.03 6.53 8.66
C SER A 41 -16.30 6.34 9.48
N TYR A 42 -16.89 5.15 9.44
CA TYR A 42 -18.08 4.82 10.24
C TYR A 42 -17.78 4.77 11.73
N ALA A 43 -16.73 4.05 12.15
CA ALA A 43 -16.40 3.84 13.57
C ALA A 43 -16.02 5.13 14.31
N PHE A 44 -15.35 6.07 13.64
CA PHE A 44 -14.89 7.34 14.24
C PHE A 44 -15.72 8.56 13.84
N ASN A 45 -16.79 8.36 13.04
CA ASN A 45 -17.65 9.42 12.52
C ASN A 45 -16.84 10.56 11.84
N ILE A 46 -15.85 10.17 11.03
CA ILE A 46 -15.04 11.09 10.22
C ILE A 46 -15.43 10.96 8.75
N SER A 47 -15.20 11.99 7.94
CA SER A 47 -15.54 11.89 6.51
C SER A 47 -14.74 10.80 5.81
N PHE A 48 -15.40 10.03 4.93
CA PHE A 48 -14.78 8.96 4.17
C PHE A 48 -13.50 9.42 3.45
N ILE A 49 -13.55 10.60 2.81
CA ILE A 49 -12.39 11.16 2.10
C ILE A 49 -11.21 11.40 3.04
N LYS A 50 -11.42 11.94 4.24
CA LYS A 50 -10.34 12.13 5.23
C LYS A 50 -9.77 10.78 5.67
N SER A 51 -10.64 9.81 5.94
CA SER A 51 -10.23 8.47 6.34
C SER A 51 -9.45 7.75 5.24
N PHE A 52 -9.89 7.85 3.99
CA PHE A 52 -9.26 7.25 2.82
C PHE A 52 -7.87 7.84 2.59
N LEU A 53 -7.74 9.18 2.59
CA LEU A 53 -6.44 9.84 2.43
C LEU A 53 -5.47 9.44 3.54
N TYR A 54 -5.95 9.35 4.79
CA TYR A 54 -5.13 8.89 5.91
C TYR A 54 -4.58 7.47 5.68
N TRP A 55 -5.45 6.50 5.37
CA TRP A 55 -5.03 5.10 5.15
C TRP A 55 -4.18 4.91 3.90
N PHE A 56 -4.47 5.65 2.83
CA PHE A 56 -3.65 5.64 1.63
C PHE A 56 -2.22 6.09 1.92
N ILE A 57 -2.07 7.25 2.58
CA ILE A 57 -0.75 7.80 2.95
C ILE A 57 -0.03 6.85 3.91
N LEU A 58 -0.72 6.36 4.95
CA LEU A 58 -0.14 5.44 5.91
C LEU A 58 0.30 4.12 5.24
N GLY A 59 -0.50 3.58 4.32
CA GLY A 59 -0.15 2.38 3.56
C GLY A 59 1.11 2.56 2.73
N GLU A 60 1.24 3.67 2.00
CA GLU A 60 2.45 3.99 1.23
C GLU A 60 3.69 4.20 2.12
N ILE A 61 3.53 4.81 3.30
CA ILE A 61 4.61 4.91 4.31
C ILE A 61 5.04 3.52 4.77
N LEU A 62 4.10 2.62 5.08
CA LEU A 62 4.42 1.25 5.50
C LEU A 62 5.12 0.47 4.39
N HIS A 63 4.66 0.58 3.14
CA HIS A 63 5.33 -0.02 1.99
C HIS A 63 6.76 0.50 1.83
N TYR A 64 6.98 1.81 1.95
CA TYR A 64 8.32 2.39 1.89
C TYR A 64 9.24 1.85 2.99
N ILE A 65 8.77 1.81 4.25
CA ILE A 65 9.54 1.30 5.40
C ILE A 65 9.86 -0.20 5.26
N PHE A 66 8.90 -1.00 4.79
CA PHE A 66 9.12 -2.43 4.55
C PHE A 66 9.92 -2.72 3.30
N GLY A 67 10.17 -1.71 2.46
CA GLY A 67 10.99 -1.87 1.27
C GLY A 67 10.24 -2.37 0.04
N VAL A 68 8.92 -2.21 0.02
CA VAL A 68 8.07 -2.61 -1.09
C VAL A 68 7.95 -1.44 -2.06
N GLN A 69 8.44 -1.63 -3.29
CA GLN A 69 8.29 -0.63 -4.33
C GLN A 69 6.86 -0.66 -4.90
N THR A 70 6.03 0.32 -4.54
CA THR A 70 4.70 0.50 -5.12
C THR A 70 4.76 1.28 -6.43
N GLU A 71 3.69 1.23 -7.20
CA GLU A 71 3.52 2.06 -8.40
C GLU A 71 3.46 3.56 -8.02
N PHE A 72 2.83 3.89 -6.89
CA PHE A 72 2.76 5.26 -6.38
C PHE A 72 4.16 5.85 -6.11
N LEU A 73 4.98 5.13 -5.33
CA LEU A 73 6.35 5.54 -5.03
C LEU A 73 7.19 5.68 -6.30
N SER A 74 7.01 4.75 -7.25
CA SER A 74 7.72 4.78 -8.55
C SER A 74 7.37 6.03 -9.36
N ARG A 75 6.09 6.44 -9.38
CA ARG A 75 5.65 7.67 -10.06
C ARG A 75 6.10 8.94 -9.38
N LEU A 76 6.27 8.92 -8.06
CA LEU A 76 6.88 10.02 -7.32
C LEU A 76 8.41 10.07 -7.46
N GLY A 77 9.03 9.11 -8.15
CA GLY A 77 10.49 9.02 -8.25
C GLY A 77 11.19 8.59 -6.96
N ILE A 78 10.43 8.07 -5.99
CA ILE A 78 10.96 7.59 -4.71
C ILE A 78 11.39 6.13 -4.86
N VAL A 79 12.67 5.89 -4.59
CA VAL A 79 13.28 4.55 -4.65
C VAL A 79 13.44 4.00 -3.24
N THR A 80 12.87 2.82 -3.01
CA THR A 80 13.02 2.10 -1.73
C THR A 80 14.39 1.45 -1.62
N ALA A 81 14.86 1.20 -0.40
CA ALA A 81 16.19 0.64 -0.11
C ALA A 81 16.44 -0.80 -0.65
N CYS A 82 15.40 -1.43 -1.20
CA CYS A 82 15.35 -2.84 -1.59
C CYS A 82 15.08 -3.03 -3.07
N LYS A 83 14.83 -1.93 -3.80
CA LYS A 83 14.74 -1.92 -5.25
C LYS A 83 16.16 -2.11 -5.79
N ASN A 84 16.50 -3.35 -6.10
CA ASN A 84 17.70 -3.70 -6.85
C ASN A 84 17.46 -3.52 -8.35
#